data_AF-A0A0R1LAA4-F1
#
_entry.id   AF-A0A0R1LAA4-F1
#
_cell.length_a   1.000
_cell.length_b   1.000
_cell.length_c   1.000
_cell.angle_alpha   90.00
_cell.angle_beta   90.00
_cell.angle_gamma   90.00
#
_symmetry.space_group_name_H-M   'P 1'
#
loop_
_entity.id
_entity.type
_entity.pdbx_description
1 polymer ?
#
loop_
_entity_poly.entity_id
_entity_poly.type
_entity_poly.pdbx_seq_one_letter_code
_entity_poly.pdbx_strand_id
1 'polypeptide(L)' 'MKKNRLFLIIAAVIIVLAVAFYITKSWHMSVLSFALIWLIAIIIIRLILTPLVVMIVRARDEKKARREQEESQKKDDQ' A
#
# COMPACT_ATOMS: atom_id res chain seq x y z
N MET A 1 -11.15 9.92 -9.21
CA MET A 1 -10.28 10.37 -8.08
C MET A 1 -9.68 9.20 -7.26
N LYS A 2 -9.14 8.13 -7.90
CA LYS A 2 -8.56 6.96 -7.19
C LYS A 2 -7.01 6.98 -7.11
N LYS A 3 -6.32 7.63 -8.05
CA LYS A 3 -4.85 7.71 -8.11
C LYS A 3 -4.24 8.52 -6.94
N ASN A 4 -4.93 9.56 -6.47
CA ASN A 4 -4.41 10.43 -5.39
C ASN A 4 -4.32 9.71 -4.04
N ARG A 5 -5.18 8.72 -3.77
CA ARG A 5 -5.14 7.97 -2.49
C ARG A 5 -3.88 7.12 -2.38
N LEU A 6 -3.51 6.44 -3.45
CA LEU A 6 -2.25 5.68 -3.53
C LEU A 6 -1.04 6.60 -3.34
N PHE A 7 -1.04 7.77 -3.99
CA PHE A 7 0.04 8.74 -3.87
C PHE A 7 0.14 9.31 -2.44
N LEU A 8 -1.00 9.61 -1.80
CA LEU A 8 -1.06 10.04 -0.39
C LEU A 8 -0.52 8.97 0.57
N ILE A 9 -0.85 7.70 0.32
CA ILE A 9 -0.37 6.59 1.15
C ILE A 9 1.14 6.40 0.99
N ILE A 10 1.65 6.44 -0.25
CA ILE A 10 3.09 6.34 -0.51
C ILE A 10 3.82 7.52 0.13
N ALA A 11 3.29 8.74 0.00
CA ALA A 11 3.83 9.93 0.66
C ALA A 11 3.84 9.78 2.19
N ALA A 12 2.78 9.24 2.80
CA ALA A 12 2.72 8.97 4.23
C ALA A 12 3.79 7.95 4.67
N VAL A 13 4.00 6.88 3.89
CA VAL A 13 5.06 5.89 4.17
C VAL A 13 6.45 6.53 4.10
N ILE A 14 6.70 7.36 3.08
CA ILE A 14 7.98 8.08 2.93
C ILE A 14 8.20 9.04 4.11
N ILE A 15 7.15 9.72 4.59
CA ILE A 15 7.24 10.59 5.77
C ILE A 15 7.57 9.77 7.02
N VAL A 16 6.91 8.64 7.25
CA VAL A 16 7.20 7.76 8.41
C VAL A 16 8.65 7.28 8.37
N LEU A 17 9.15 6.87 7.19
CA LEU A 17 10.54 6.46 7.00
C LEU A 17 11.51 7.61 7.24
N ALA A 18 11.22 8.81 6.73
CA ALA A 18 12.07 9.99 6.91
C ALA A 18 12.13 10.43 8.38
N VAL A 19 11.00 10.40 9.10
CA VAL A 19 10.93 10.72 10.53
C VAL A 19 11.67 9.67 11.35
N ALA A 20 11.44 8.39 11.08
CA ALA A 20 12.18 7.30 11.73
C ALA A 20 13.69 7.44 11.49
N PHE A 21 14.12 7.70 10.26
CA PHE A 21 15.52 7.89 9.91
C PHE A 21 16.14 9.13 10.58
N TYR A 22 15.41 10.24 10.65
CA TYR A 22 15.87 11.47 11.31
C TYR A 22 16.06 11.27 12.82
N ILE A 23 15.08 10.67 13.49
CA ILE A 23 15.17 10.35 14.92
C ILE A 23 16.38 9.45 15.18
N THR A 24 16.55 8.44 14.34
CA THR A 24 17.64 7.46 14.43
C THR A 24 19.02 8.07 14.15
N LYS A 25 19.13 9.06 13.26
CA LYS A 25 20.39 9.73 12.95
C LYS A 25 20.78 10.75 14.03
N SER A 26 19.81 11.45 14.61
CA SER A 26 20.09 12.52 15.59
C SER A 26 20.45 12.01 16.98
N TRP A 27 19.92 10.84 17.34
CA TRP A 27 20.31 10.17 18.57
C TRP A 27 21.26 9.01 18.22
N HIS A 28 22.45 8.99 18.83
CA HIS A 28 23.36 7.84 18.92
C HIS A 28 22.70 6.69 19.72
N MET A 29 21.48 6.30 19.34
CA MET A 29 20.66 5.33 20.01
C MET A 29 21.24 3.94 19.79
N SER A 30 21.33 3.19 20.88
CA SER A 30 21.74 1.80 20.86
C SER A 30 20.88 1.00 19.87
N VAL A 31 21.48 -0.02 19.25
CA VAL A 31 20.87 -0.87 18.19
C VAL A 31 19.48 -1.39 18.58
N LEU A 32 19.21 -1.52 19.88
CA LEU A 32 17.92 -1.95 20.42
C LEU A 32 16.78 -0.97 20.13
N SER A 33 17.00 0.33 20.32
CA SER A 33 15.99 1.36 20.02
C SER A 33 15.76 1.51 18.51
N PHE A 34 16.83 1.33 17.72
CA PHE A 34 16.73 1.24 16.26
C PHE A 34 15.79 0.11 15.84
N ALA A 35 16.02 -1.10 16.37
CA ALA A 35 15.22 -2.27 16.06
C ALA A 35 13.75 -2.08 16.46
N LEU A 36 13.48 -1.44 17.60
CA LEU A 36 12.11 -1.18 18.07
C LEU A 36 11.35 -0.21 17.15
N ILE A 37 12.00 0.89 16.73
CA ILE A 37 11.42 1.88 15.82
C ILE A 37 11.14 1.24 14.45
N TRP A 38 12.08 0.45 13.93
CA TRP A 38 11.91 -0.27 12.67
C TRP A 38 10.82 -1.34 12.73
N LEU A 39 10.70 -2.05 13.86
CA LEU A 39 9.62 -3.03 14.08
C LEU A 39 8.25 -2.35 13.94
N ILE A 40 8.06 -1.21 14.60
CA ILE A 40 6.81 -0.43 14.53
C ILE A 40 6.57 0.06 13.09
N ALA A 41 7.60 0.58 12.42
CA ALA A 41 7.48 1.03 11.03
C ALA A 41 7.05 -0.11 10.09
N ILE A 42 7.64 -1.31 10.23
CA ILE A 42 7.28 -2.49 9.44
C ILE A 42 5.83 -2.89 9.69
N ILE A 43 5.38 -2.90 10.96
CA ILE A 43 3.99 -3.23 11.31
C ILE A 43 3.03 -2.23 10.65
N ILE A 44 3.30 -0.93 10.74
CA ILE A 44 2.48 0.11 10.11
C ILE A 44 2.43 -0.07 8.60
N ILE A 45 3.58 -0.30 7.96
CA ILE A 45 3.63 -0.59 6.52
C ILE A 45 2.78 -1.82 6.20
N ARG A 46 2.91 -2.91 6.96
CA ARG A 46 2.15 -4.14 6.71
C ARG A 46 0.65 -3.94 6.87
N LEU A 47 0.22 -3.17 7.87
CA LEU A 47 -1.18 -2.84 8.13
C LEU A 47 -1.80 -2.02 6.99
N ILE A 48 -1.02 -1.14 6.36
CA ILE A 48 -1.48 -0.32 5.24
C ILE A 48 -1.40 -1.10 3.92
N LEU A 49 -0.31 -1.84 3.69
CA LEU A 49 -0.04 -2.54 2.43
C LEU A 49 -0.95 -3.76 2.23
N THR A 50 -1.26 -4.51 3.30
CA THR A 50 -2.12 -5.71 3.23
C THR A 50 -3.52 -5.43 2.66
N PRO A 51 -4.32 -4.49 3.22
CA PRO A 51 -5.63 -4.16 2.65
C PRO A 51 -5.50 -3.52 1.27
N LEU A 52 -4.39 -2.83 1.00
CA LEU A 52 -4.08 -2.28 -0.33
C LEU A 52 -3.91 -3.37 -1.38
N VAL A 53 -3.14 -4.42 -1.07
CA VAL A 53 -2.93 -5.57 -1.96
C VAL A 53 -4.27 -6.28 -2.19
N VAL A 54 -5.06 -6.51 -1.13
CA VAL A 54 -6.39 -7.13 -1.25
C VAL A 54 -7.33 -6.28 -2.10
N MET A 55 -7.35 -4.96 -1.91
CA MET A 55 -8.14 -4.04 -2.74
C MET A 55 -7.67 -3.98 -4.19
N ILE A 56 -6.36 -4.01 -4.44
CA ILE A 56 -5.78 -4.00 -5.79
C ILE A 56 -6.13 -5.31 -6.49
N VAL A 57 -5.99 -6.46 -5.83
CA VAL A 57 -6.34 -7.78 -6.39
C VAL A 57 -7.84 -7.85 -6.68
N ARG A 58 -8.71 -7.46 -5.73
CA ARG A 58 -10.17 -7.38 -5.96
C ARG A 58 -10.53 -6.44 -7.11
N ALA A 59 -9.90 -5.27 -7.20
CA ALA A 59 -10.15 -4.34 -8.30
C ALA A 59 -9.65 -4.91 -9.65
N ARG A 60 -8.61 -5.76 -9.64
CA ARG A 60 -8.13 -6.47 -10.83
C ARG A 60 -9.10 -7.56 -11.26
N ASP A 61 -9.63 -8.31 -10.30
CA ASP A 61 -10.63 -9.35 -10.54
C ASP A 61 -11.95 -8.77 -11.04
N GLU A 62 -12.46 -7.69 -10.42
CA GLU A 62 -13.66 -6.97 -10.89
C GLU A 62 -13.48 -6.44 -12.32
N LYS A 63 -12.28 -5.94 -12.64
CA LYS A 63 -11.99 -5.41 -13.97
C LYS A 63 -11.89 -6.52 -15.02
N LYS A 64 -11.49 -7.74 -14.60
CA LYS A 64 -11.47 -8.92 -15.47
C LYS A 64 -12.88 -9.45 -15.69
N ALA A 65 -13.68 -9.56 -14.63
CA ALA A 65 -15.08 -9.99 -14.69
C ALA A 65 -15.96 -9.05 -15.54
N ARG A 66 -15.73 -7.72 -15.47
CA ARG A 66 -16.43 -6.76 -16.34
C ARG A 66 -16.10 -6.95 -17.82
N ARG A 67 -14.85 -7.28 -18.16
CA ARG A 67 -14.46 -7.54 -19.55
C ARG A 67 -15.09 -8.81 -20.10
N GLU A 68 -15.17 -9.85 -19.27
CA GLU A 68 -15.81 -11.11 -19.67
C GLU A 68 -17.33 -10.93 -19.86
N GLN A 69 -18.00 -10.10 -19.04
CA GLN A 69 -19.42 -9.77 -19.25
C GLN A 69 -19.69 -8.94 -20.51
N GLU A 70 -18.82 -7.99 -20.83
CA GLU A 70 -18.91 -7.19 -22.06
C GLU A 70 -18.68 -8.05 -23.32
N GLU A 71 -17.78 -9.03 -23.26
CA GLU A 71 -17.56 -9.98 -24.36
C GLU A 71 -18.68 -11.02 -24.49
N SER A 72 -19.31 -11.45 -23.39
CA SER A 72 -20.47 -12.34 -23.41
C SER A 72 -21.72 -11.67 -23.97
N GLN A 73 -22.03 -10.42 -23.56
CA GLN A 73 -23.17 -9.68 -24.12
C GLN A 73 -23.03 -9.44 -25.63
N LYS A 74 -21.80 -9.21 -26.11
CA LYS A 74 -21.56 -8.98 -27.54
C LYS A 74 -21.69 -10.25 -28.40
N LYS A 75 -21.68 -11.44 -27.80
CA LYS A 75 -21.89 -12.72 -28.49
C LYS A 75 -23.35 -13.15 -28.53
N ASP A 76 -24.18 -12.71 -27.59
CA ASP A 76 -25.61 -13.04 -27.55
C ASP A 76 -26.46 -12.15 -28.47
N ASP A 77 -25.93 -10.98 -28.88
CA ASP A 77 -26.57 -10.07 -29.85
C ASP A 77 -26.21 -10.37 -31.33
N GLN A 78 -25.51 -11.48 -31.62
CA GLN A 78 -25.06 -11.88 -32.97
C GLN A 78 -25.65 -13.22 -33.41
#